data_AF-T0GXY8-F1
#
_entry.id   AF-T0GXY8-F1
#
_cell.length_a   1.000
_cell.length_b   1.000
_cell.length_c   1.000
_cell.angle_alpha   90.00
_cell.angle_beta   90.00
_cell.angle_gamma   90.00
#
_symmetry.space_group_name_H-M   'P 1'
#
loop_
_entity.id
_entity.type
_entity.pdbx_description
1 polymer ?
#
loop_
_entity_poly.entity_id
_entity_poly.type
_entity_poly.pdbx_seq_one_letter_code
_entity_poly.pdbx_strand_id
1 'polypeptide(L)' 'MIHRDGDRLIIEPVRRKNLLEVLASLQPLGPDDQFPDVEDTLLPIKAIDL' A
#
# COMPACT_ATOMS: atom_id res chain seq x y z
N MET A 1 3.98 -22.16 7.75
CA MET A 1 4.44 -22.70 9.05
C MET A 1 5.18 -24.01 8.77
N ILE A 2 6.20 -24.35 9.56
CA ILE A 2 6.84 -25.68 9.50
C ILE A 2 6.60 -26.34 10.85
N HIS A 3 5.96 -27.50 10.85
CA HIS A 3 5.69 -28.26 12.08
C HIS A 3 5.70 -29.77 11.81
N ARG A 4 5.81 -30.55 12.88
CA ARG A 4 5.81 -32.02 12.84
C ARG A 4 4.47 -32.54 13.36
N ASP A 5 3.87 -33.46 12.62
CA ASP A 5 2.66 -34.21 13.00
C ASP A 5 3.00 -35.71 12.99
N GLY A 6 3.30 -36.25 14.18
CA GLY A 6 3.87 -37.59 14.35
C GLY A 6 5.15 -37.79 13.54
N ASP A 7 5.11 -38.73 12.60
CA ASP A 7 6.23 -39.06 11.72
C ASP A 7 6.31 -38.15 10.47
N ARG A 8 5.35 -37.24 10.29
CA ARG A 8 5.26 -36.38 9.11
C ARG A 8 5.82 -34.99 9.40
N LEU A 9 6.56 -34.46 8.42
CA LEU A 9 6.90 -33.03 8.38
C LEU A 9 5.85 -32.32 7.52
N ILE A 10 5.13 -31.38 8.12
CA ILE A 10 4.12 -30.58 7.44
C ILE A 10 4.73 -29.21 7.12
N ILE A 11 4.64 -28.84 5.84
CA ILE A 11 5.07 -27.54 5.32
C ILE A 11 3.84 -26.86 4.74
N GLU A 12 3.47 -25.72 5.31
CA GLU A 12 2.34 -24.93 4.84
C GLU A 12 2.80 -23.76 3.98
N PRO A 13 2.00 -23.38 2.95
CA PRO A 13 2.28 -22.20 2.16
C PRO A 13 2.25 -20.94 3.05
N VAL A 14 3.22 -20.06 2.82
CA VAL A 14 3.21 -18.75 3.45
C VAL A 14 2.07 -17.94 2.85
N ARG A 15 1.15 -17.47 3.71
CA ARG A 15 0.10 -16.56 3.27
C ARG A 15 0.74 -15.26 2.78
N ARG A 16 0.36 -14.81 1.58
CA ARG A 16 0.74 -13.49 1.10
C ARG A 16 0.10 -12.43 1.99
N LYS A 17 0.78 -11.30 2.17
CA LYS A 17 0.21 -10.17 2.89
C LYS A 17 -1.10 -9.75 2.24
N ASN A 18 -2.13 -9.50 3.04
CA ASN A 18 -3.35 -8.86 2.54
C ASN A 18 -3.10 -7.36 2.28
N LEU A 19 -4.04 -6.69 1.59
CA LEU A 19 -3.87 -5.27 1.26
C LEU A 19 -3.67 -4.39 2.51
N LEU A 20 -4.38 -4.66 3.60
CA LEU A 20 -4.25 -3.90 4.85
C LEU A 20 -2.85 -4.06 5.47
N GLU A 21 -2.33 -5.28 5.49
CA GLU A 21 -0.97 -5.58 5.97
C GLU A 21 0.11 -4.94 5.11
N VAL A 22 -0.13 -4.82 3.80
CA VAL A 22 0.77 -4.09 2.89
C VAL A 22 0.75 -2.61 3.24
N LEU A 23 -0.42 -1.98 3.28
CA LEU A 23 -0.59 -0.55 3.56
C LEU A 23 -0.01 -0.17 4.92
N ALA A 24 -0.24 -0.98 5.96
CA ALA A 24 0.29 -0.76 7.30
C ALA A 24 1.83 -0.85 7.37
N SER A 25 2.48 -1.50 6.40
CA SER A 25 3.94 -1.65 6.35
C SER A 25 4.64 -0.60 5.50
N LEU A 26 3.90 0.29 4.83
CA LEU A 26 4.49 1.34 4.00
C LEU A 26 5.26 2.34 4.87
N GLN A 27 6.46 2.70 4.40
CA GLN A 27 7.20 3.83 4.96
C GLN A 27 6.68 5.14 4.35
N PRO A 28 6.83 6.28 5.06
CA PRO A 28 6.59 7.58 4.45
C PRO A 28 7.40 7.73 3.16
N LEU A 29 6.77 8.32 2.15
CA LEU A 29 7.41 8.60 0.88
C LEU A 29 8.49 9.67 1.03
N GLY A 30 9.51 9.60 0.18
CA GLY A 30 10.65 10.51 0.24
C GLY A 30 10.34 11.88 -0.39
N PRO A 31 11.28 12.83 -0.33
CA PRO A 31 11.17 14.11 -1.03
C PRO A 31 10.99 13.95 -2.55
N ASP A 32 11.55 12.90 -3.14
CA ASP A 32 11.47 12.63 -4.58
C ASP A 32 10.06 12.20 -5.04
N ASP A 33 9.21 11.77 -4.10
CA ASP A 33 7.83 11.37 -4.34
C ASP A 33 6.83 12.52 -4.11
N GLN A 34 7.32 13.73 -3.80
CA GLN A 34 6.44 14.88 -3.64
C GLN A 34 5.70 15.18 -4.95
N PHE A 35 4.41 15.45 -4.83
CA PHE A 35 3.65 15.94 -5.97
C PHE A 35 4.19 17.31 -6.40
N PRO A 36 4.16 17.62 -7.71
CA PRO A 36 4.51 18.96 -8.17
C PRO A 36 3.53 20.00 -7.60
N ASP A 37 3.99 21.24 -7.42
CA ASP A 37 3.10 22.35 -7.12
C ASP A 37 2.13 22.54 -8.30
N VAL A 38 0.84 22.30 -8.05
CA VAL A 38 -0.19 22.33 -9.09
C VAL A 38 -0.72 23.73 -9.38
N GLU A 39 -0.37 24.72 -8.57
CA GLU A 39 -0.88 26.09 -8.59
C GLU A 39 -0.72 26.75 -9.96
N ASP A 40 0.40 26.48 -10.65
CA ASP A 40 0.69 27.02 -11.99
C ASP A 40 -0.10 26.37 -13.13
N THR A 41 -0.76 25.23 -12.86
CA THR A 41 -1.53 24.45 -13.86
C THR A 41 -3.03 24.45 -13.60
N LEU A 42 -3.47 25.10 -12.52
CA LEU A 42 -4.89 25.19 -12.20
C LEU A 42 -5.62 26.01 -13.24
N LEU A 43 -6.60 25.38 -13.90
CA LEU A 43 -7.61 26.12 -14.64
C LEU A 43 -8.43 26.96 -13.66
N PRO A 44 -8.94 28.14 -14.09
CA PRO A 44 -9.85 28.93 -13.28
C PRO A 44 -10.99 28.08 -12.72
N ILE A 45 -11.31 28.27 -11.44
CA ILE A 45 -12.44 27.57 -10.80
C ILE A 45 -13.70 27.86 -11.62
N LYS A 46 -14.29 26.82 -12.18
CA LYS A 46 -15.56 26.94 -12.89
C LYS A 46 -16.65 27.29 -11.87
N ALA A 47 -17.40 28.36 -12.12
CA ALA A 47 -18.57 28.67 -11.32
C ALA A 47 -19.53 27.46 -11.36
N ILE A 48 -19.94 26.99 -10.18
CA ILE A 48 -20.95 25.96 -10.01
C ILE A 48 -22.21 26.67 -9.52
N ASP A 49 -23.31 26.50 -10.23
CA ASP A 49 -24.63 26.98 -9.77
C ASP A 49 -25.17 25.92 -8.81
N LEU A 50 -25.44 26.32 -7.55
CA LEU A 50 -25.88 25.43 -6.45
C LEU A 50 -27.40 25.49 -6.26
#